data_AF-X6HCA1-F1
#
_entry.id   AF-X6HCA1-F1
#
_cell.length_a   1.000
_cell.length_b   1.000
_cell.length_c   1.000
_cell.angle_alpha   90.00
_cell.angle_beta   90.00
_cell.angle_gamma   90.00
#
_symmetry.space_group_name_H-M   'P 1'
#
loop_
_entity.id
_entity.type
_entity.pdbx_description
1 polymer ?
#
loop_
_entity_poly.entity_id
_entity_poly.type
_entity_poly.pdbx_seq_one_letter_code
_entity_poly.pdbx_strand_id
1 'polypeptide(L)'
;MNTIVRETLFGPIQIQQNGRTTTVTALEAILLKMRNNALSGDFRSAAHALQLASRCAELEESRQPDAEVDVFDPQTMVDMMRDYLDHKDSPENDTEARSKTGDEGDEE
;
A
#
# COMPACT_ATOMS: atom_id res chain seq x y z
N MET A 1 -13.99 20.08 9.86
CA MET A 1 -13.73 19.00 10.83
C MET A 1 -13.50 19.63 12.19
N ASN A 2 -14.30 19.27 13.21
CA ASN A 2 -14.46 20.00 14.49
C ASN A 2 -13.11 20.21 15.23
N THR A 3 -12.62 21.45 15.29
CA THR A 3 -11.37 21.86 15.98
C THR A 3 -11.34 21.41 17.43
N ILE A 4 -12.50 21.46 18.12
CA ILE A 4 -12.66 21.03 19.51
C ILE A 4 -12.33 19.54 19.68
N VAL A 5 -12.74 18.67 18.76
CA VAL A 5 -12.48 17.23 18.85
C VAL A 5 -10.98 16.96 18.65
N ARG A 6 -10.33 17.71 17.76
CA ARG A 6 -8.90 17.57 17.54
C ARG A 6 -8.09 18.01 18.76
N GLU A 7 -8.41 19.16 19.33
CA GLU A 7 -7.71 19.69 20.50
C GLU A 7 -7.92 18.82 21.74
N THR A 8 -9.11 18.27 21.92
CA THR A 8 -9.42 17.39 23.06
C THR A 8 -8.76 16.03 22.96
N LEU A 9 -8.68 15.42 21.78
CA LEU A 9 -8.08 14.09 21.60
C LEU A 9 -6.56 14.13 21.46
N PHE A 10 -6.03 15.15 20.77
CA PHE A 10 -4.59 15.25 20.47
C PHE A 10 -3.87 16.29 21.34
N GLY A 11 -4.59 16.98 22.22
CA GLY A 11 -3.99 17.86 23.22
C GLY A 11 -3.14 17.08 24.23
N PRO A 12 -2.00 17.65 24.68
CA PRO A 12 -1.15 17.02 25.67
C PRO A 12 -1.84 17.01 27.04
N ILE A 13 -1.84 15.86 27.70
CA ILE A 13 -2.32 15.67 29.06
C ILE A 13 -1.24 14.98 29.89
N GLN A 14 -1.26 15.23 31.20
CA GLN A 14 -0.36 14.56 32.13
C GLN A 14 -1.09 13.37 32.76
N ILE A 15 -0.48 12.19 32.67
CA ILE A 15 -0.97 10.97 33.32
C ILE A 15 0.10 10.38 34.23
N GLN A 16 -0.33 9.67 35.28
CA GLN A 16 0.59 8.94 36.14
C GLN A 16 0.65 7.47 35.71
N GLN A 17 1.82 6.99 35.29
CA GLN A 17 2.09 5.59 34.98
C GLN A 17 3.19 5.06 35.91
N ASN A 18 2.91 3.96 36.61
CA ASN A 18 3.89 3.29 37.48
C ASN A 18 4.59 4.25 38.47
N GLY A 19 3.82 5.21 39.01
CA GLY A 19 4.31 6.23 39.94
C GLY A 19 5.05 7.40 39.30
N ARG A 20 5.28 7.41 37.98
CA ARG A 20 5.90 8.53 37.24
C ARG A 20 4.87 9.29 36.43
N THR A 21 5.00 10.62 36.41
CA THR A 21 4.15 11.48 35.57
C THR A 21 4.73 11.55 34.16
N THR A 22 3.92 11.23 33.16
CA THR A 22 4.30 11.27 31.74
C THR A 22 3.30 12.14 30.99
N THR A 23 3.78 12.90 30.00
CA THR A 23 2.93 13.68 29.11
C THR A 23 2.63 12.86 27.87
N VAL A 24 1.35 12.65 27.58
CA VAL A 24 0.85 11.92 26.41
C VAL A 24 -0.36 12.64 25.85
N THR A 25 -0.82 12.28 24.65
CA THR A 25 -2.10 12.77 24.14
C THR A 25 -3.27 12.13 24.87
N ALA A 26 -4.43 12.79 24.87
CA ALA A 26 -5.64 12.22 25.48
C ALA A 26 -6.06 10.90 24.81
N LEU A 27 -5.89 10.79 23.50
CA LEU A 27 -6.16 9.56 22.76
C LEU A 27 -5.25 8.41 23.21
N GLU A 28 -3.94 8.64 23.34
CA GLU A 28 -2.99 7.64 23.84
C GLU A 28 -3.36 7.18 25.25
N ALA A 29 -3.73 8.12 26.13
CA ALA A 29 -4.16 7.78 27.49
C ALA A 29 -5.43 6.90 27.51
N ILE A 30 -6.40 7.18 26.64
CA ILE A 30 -7.62 6.38 26.50
C ILE A 30 -7.25 4.95 26.05
N LEU A 31 -6.41 4.82 25.02
CA LEU A 31 -5.97 3.52 24.51
C LEU A 31 -5.19 2.72 25.57
N LEU A 32 -4.31 3.38 26.31
CA LEU A 32 -3.56 2.77 27.42
C LEU A 32 -4.51 2.24 28.51
N LYS A 33 -5.55 3.00 28.86
CA LYS A 33 -6.56 2.56 29.83
C LYS A 33 -7.36 1.36 29.32
N MET A 34 -7.79 1.38 28.06
CA MET A 34 -8.51 0.26 27.45
C MET A 34 -7.67 -1.02 27.41
N ARG A 35 -6.37 -0.91 27.11
CA ARG A 35 -5.41 -2.02 27.17
C ARG A 35 -5.30 -2.58 28.60
N ASN A 36 -5.14 -1.74 29.61
CA ASN A 36 -5.00 -2.19 30.99
C ASN A 36 -6.29 -2.87 31.51
N ASN A 37 -7.46 -2.35 31.13
CA ASN A 37 -8.75 -2.97 31.43
C ASN A 37 -8.87 -4.34 30.76
N ALA A 38 -8.47 -4.46 29.49
CA ALA A 38 -8.46 -5.73 28.76
C ALA A 38 -7.54 -6.76 29.41
N LEU A 39 -6.34 -6.36 29.84
CA LEU A 39 -5.41 -7.22 30.58
C LEU A 39 -5.96 -7.67 31.93
N SER A 40 -6.86 -6.88 32.51
CA SER A 40 -7.56 -7.20 33.76
C SER A 40 -8.80 -8.08 33.56
N GLY A 41 -9.09 -8.49 32.32
CA GLY A 41 -10.18 -9.40 31.97
C GLY A 41 -11.45 -8.73 31.42
N ASP A 42 -11.45 -7.41 31.20
CA ASP A 42 -12.57 -6.74 30.53
C ASP A 42 -12.44 -6.86 29.00
N PHE A 43 -13.04 -7.92 28.45
CA PHE A 43 -13.07 -8.20 27.01
C PHE A 43 -13.76 -7.11 26.18
N ARG A 44 -14.68 -6.31 26.75
CA ARG A 44 -15.36 -5.24 26.01
C ARG A 44 -14.39 -4.13 25.65
N SER A 45 -13.51 -3.78 26.60
CA SER A 45 -12.44 -2.81 26.37
C SER A 45 -11.49 -3.27 25.25
N ALA A 46 -11.20 -4.58 25.16
CA ALA A 46 -10.40 -5.15 24.08
C ALA A 46 -11.09 -5.04 22.71
N ALA A 47 -12.37 -5.40 22.65
CA ALA A 47 -13.16 -5.35 21.41
C ALA A 47 -13.24 -3.92 20.85
N HIS A 48 -13.49 -2.93 21.70
CA HIS A 48 -13.53 -1.53 21.28
C HIS A 48 -12.15 -1.01 20.80
N ALA A 49 -11.06 -1.43 21.45
CA ALA A 49 -9.71 -1.06 21.01
C ALA A 49 -9.39 -1.64 19.62
N LEU A 50 -9.77 -2.90 19.38
CA LEU A 50 -9.58 -3.56 18.09
C LEU A 50 -10.41 -2.92 16.98
N GLN A 51 -11.67 -2.57 17.25
CA GLN A 51 -12.53 -1.84 16.30
C GLN A 51 -11.97 -0.47 15.93
N LEU A 52 -11.36 0.23 16.89
CA LEU A 52 -10.72 1.51 16.62
C LEU A 52 -9.48 1.32 15.74
N ALA A 53 -8.67 0.29 16.03
CA ALA A 53 -7.47 -0.04 15.26
C ALA A 53 -7.81 -0.44 13.81
N SER A 54 -8.86 -1.24 13.59
CA SER A 54 -9.27 -1.66 12.24
C SER A 54 -9.68 -0.46 11.38
N ARG A 55 -10.46 0.47 11.94
CA ARG A 55 -10.87 1.70 11.23
C ARG A 55 -9.70 2.62 10.88
N CYS A 56 -8.67 2.65 11.73
CA CYS A 56 -7.45 3.38 11.42
C CYS A 56 -6.64 2.70 10.30
N ALA A 57 -6.62 1.36 10.26
CA ALA A 57 -5.93 0.61 9.21
C ALA A 57 -6.61 0.77 7.84
N GLU A 58 -7.95 0.72 7.79
CA GLU A 58 -8.75 0.95 6.57
C GLU A 58 -8.55 2.37 5.99
N LEU A 59 -8.28 3.36 6.84
CA LEU A 59 -7.98 4.75 6.44
C LEU A 59 -6.59 4.93 5.83
N GLU A 60 -5.64 4.06 6.17
CA GLU A 60 -4.29 4.07 5.58
C GLU A 60 -4.29 3.37 4.21
N GLU A 61 -5.07 2.30 4.03
CA GLU A 61 -5.22 1.60 2.75
C GLU A 61 -5.89 2.48 1.68
N SER A 62 -6.83 3.34 2.08
CA SER A 62 -7.44 4.35 1.19
C SER A 62 -6.52 5.55 0.85
N ARG A 63 -5.31 5.62 1.43
CA ARG A 63 -4.27 6.61 1.11
C ARG A 63 -3.11 6.03 0.32
N GLN A 64 -3.19 4.78 -0.10
CA GLN A 64 -2.19 4.19 -0.97
C GLN A 64 -2.29 4.88 -2.35
N PRO A 65 -1.23 5.55 -2.83
CA PRO A 65 -1.21 6.21 -4.14
C PRO A 65 -0.92 5.21 -5.27
N ASP A 66 -1.20 3.92 -5.06
CA ASP A 66 -1.21 2.93 -6.14
C ASP A 66 -2.68 2.68 -6.46
N ALA A 67 -3.24 3.60 -7.23
CA ALA A 67 -4.37 3.24 -8.07
C ALA A 67 -3.93 2.00 -8.85
N GLU A 68 -4.63 0.88 -8.65
CA GLU A 68 -4.55 -0.25 -9.56
C GLU A 68 -4.74 0.32 -10.96
N VAL A 69 -3.64 0.38 -11.73
CA VAL A 69 -3.68 0.82 -13.11
C VAL A 69 -4.50 -0.23 -13.84
N ASP A 70 -5.75 0.09 -14.12
CA ASP A 70 -6.61 -0.77 -14.92
C ASP A 70 -5.96 -0.90 -16.30
N VAL A 71 -5.38 -2.06 -16.57
CA VAL A 71 -4.67 -2.37 -17.82
C VAL A 71 -5.65 -2.26 -19.01
N PHE A 72 -6.96 -2.27 -18.75
CA PHE A 72 -8.01 -2.09 -19.74
C PHE A 72 -8.52 -0.65 -19.83
N ASP A 73 -7.96 0.31 -19.09
CA ASP A 73 -8.22 1.73 -19.33
C ASP A 73 -7.68 2.13 -20.71
N PRO A 74 -8.50 2.76 -21.57
CA PRO A 74 -8.10 3.14 -22.92
C PRO A 74 -6.83 4.01 -22.96
N GLN A 75 -6.61 4.83 -21.93
CA GLN A 75 -5.46 5.72 -21.89
C GLN A 75 -4.17 4.94 -21.59
N THR A 76 -4.22 4.00 -20.65
CA THR A 76 -3.11 3.08 -20.34
C THR A 76 -2.76 2.19 -21.53
N MET A 77 -3.76 1.69 -22.27
CA MET A 77 -3.53 0.91 -23.49
C MET A 77 -2.80 1.72 -24.57
N VAL A 78 -3.14 3.01 -24.74
CA VAL A 78 -2.48 3.90 -25.70
C VAL A 78 -1.03 4.16 -25.29
N ASP A 79 -0.76 4.39 -24.00
CA ASP A 79 0.60 4.61 -23.51
C ASP A 79 1.48 3.37 -23.65
N MET A 80 0.94 2.17 -23.37
CA MET A 80 1.64 0.91 -23.62
C MET A 80 1.92 0.67 -25.11
N MET A 81 0.98 1.00 -25.99
CA MET A 81 1.19 0.89 -27.44
C MET A 81 2.26 1.86 -27.95
N ARG A 82 2.29 3.08 -27.40
CA ARG A 82 3.34 4.08 -27.71
C ARG A 82 4.71 3.59 -27.28
N ASP A 83 4.83 3.06 -26.07
CA ASP A 83 6.10 2.51 -25.56
C ASP A 83 6.60 1.34 -26.42
N TYR A 84 5.69 0.46 -26.84
CA TYR A 84 6.01 -0.65 -27.75
C TYR A 84 6.49 -0.17 -29.13
N LEU A 85 5.93 0.91 -29.65
CA LEU A 85 6.34 1.50 -30.93
C LEU A 85 7.71 2.17 -30.83
N ASP A 86 7.98 2.92 -29.75
CA ASP A 86 9.26 3.58 -29.52
C ASP A 86 10.43 2.58 -29.39
N HIS A 87 10.16 1.37 -28.90
CA HIS A 87 11.17 0.31 -28.76
C HIS A 87 11.26 -0.62 -29.97
N LYS A 88 10.35 -0.51 -30.95
CA LYS A 88 10.35 -1.35 -32.16
C LYS A 88 11.33 -0.87 -33.24
N ASP A 89 11.79 0.37 -33.14
CA ASP A 89 12.79 0.94 -34.05
C ASP A 89 14.25 0.68 -33.61
N SER A 90 14.47 -0.14 -32.57
CA SER A 90 15.79 -0.68 -32.27
C SER A 90 16.13 -1.80 -33.29
N PRO A 91 17.18 -1.65 -34.11
CA PRO A 91 17.45 -2.54 -35.22
C PRO A 91 18.11 -3.83 -34.73
N GLU A 92 17.31 -4.85 -34.44
CA GLU A 92 17.77 -6.24 -34.34
C GLU A 92 17.10 -7.14 -35.40
N ASN A 93 16.93 -6.61 -36.61
CA ASN A 93 16.58 -7.41 -37.79
C ASN A 93 17.53 -7.07 -38.94
N ASP A 94 18.78 -7.52 -38.84
CA ASP A 94 19.70 -7.62 -39.98
C ASP A 94 20.60 -8.84 -39.80
N THR A 95 20.04 -10.03 -40.05
CA THR A 95 20.81 -11.18 -40.55
C THR A 95 19.89 -12.26 -41.15
N GLU A 96 19.16 -11.89 -42.20
CA GLU A 96 18.88 -12.85 -43.27
C GLU A 96 19.60 -12.39 -44.54
N ALA A 97 20.63 -13.15 -44.94
CA ALA A 97 20.83 -13.64 -46.31
C ALA A 97 22.29 -14.11 -46.53
N ARG A 98 22.47 -15.34 -47.04
CA ARG A 98 22.82 -15.59 -48.46
C ARG A 98 23.71 -16.85 -48.68
N SER A 99 23.10 -17.85 -49.30
CA SER A 99 23.61 -18.73 -50.38
C SER A 99 24.69 -19.80 -50.13
N LYS A 100 24.32 -21.06 -50.43
CA LYS A 100 24.84 -21.92 -51.53
C LYS A 100 23.91 -23.15 -51.64
N THR A 101 22.97 -23.25 -52.60
CA THR A 101 23.08 -23.81 -53.98
C THR A 101 23.98 -25.03 -54.17
N GLY A 102 23.39 -26.14 -54.65
CA GLY A 102 24.02 -27.34 -55.24
C GLY A 102 23.61 -28.62 -54.49
N ASP A 103 22.68 -29.48 -54.98
CA ASP A 103 22.91 -30.55 -55.97
C ASP A 103 23.75 -31.70 -55.34
N GLU A 104 23.37 -32.97 -55.23
CA GLU A 104 22.60 -33.90 -56.07
C GLU A 104 21.94 -34.97 -55.17
N GLY A 105 20.93 -35.68 -55.70
CA GLY A 105 20.56 -37.03 -55.22
C GLY A 105 21.19 -38.09 -56.13
N ASP A 106 21.53 -39.26 -55.55
CA ASP A 106 21.38 -40.63 -56.10
C ASP A 106 22.19 -41.63 -55.23
N GLU A 107 21.54 -42.69 -54.75
CA GLU A 107 21.77 -44.14 -55.08
C GLU A 107 23.09 -44.70 -54.48
N GLU A 108 23.15 -45.81 -53.72
CA GLU A 108 22.44 -47.10 -53.71
C GLU A 108 22.18 -47.63 -52.28
#